data_AF-A0A183CZR7-F1
#
_entry.id   AF-A0A183CZR7-F1
#
_cell.length_a   1.000
_cell.length_b   1.000
_cell.length_c   1.000
_cell.angle_alpha   90.00
_cell.angle_beta   90.00
_cell.angle_gamma   90.00
#
_symmetry.space_group_name_H-M   'P 1'
#
loop_
_entity.id
_entity.type
_entity.pdbx_description
1 polymer ?
#
loop_
_entity_poly.entity_id
_entity_poly.type
_entity_poly.pdbx_seq_one_letter_code
_entity_poly.pdbx_strand_id
1 'polypeptide(L)'
;MCYRYPNVFSILLSSVDVWADCTDVTSPALKLLAELCQNRQQRLQFEMSSCSAVLLFREVSKIICTYGTRMLSLPKVSPEIAYKQRYKNIGAMFSVLKVALGGSYIPFGILRLYGDSCLQDVLDLFIKLFTYISEDDFQSYPKIAQSFHGVLDFIAADNFCFLSHVKPEVFTAMLRYIQRGAVSLDPIVVSNI
;
A
#
# COMPACT_ATOMS: atom_id res chain seq x y z
N MET A 1 20.37 -7.54 -2.96
CA MET A 1 21.26 -6.38 -2.70
C MET A 1 20.76 -5.41 -1.61
N CYS A 2 19.46 -5.21 -1.35
CA CYS A 2 18.97 -4.24 -0.34
C CYS A 2 19.16 -4.62 1.14
N TYR A 3 19.24 -5.91 1.50
CA TYR A 3 19.39 -6.32 2.91
C TYR A 3 20.76 -5.95 3.54
N ARG A 4 21.77 -5.63 2.73
CA ARG A 4 23.09 -5.22 3.23
C ARG A 4 23.14 -3.81 3.81
N TYR A 5 22.06 -3.04 3.72
CA TYR A 5 22.00 -1.65 4.22
C TYR A 5 20.84 -1.45 5.21
N PRO A 6 20.89 -2.05 6.43
CA PRO A 6 19.87 -1.84 7.47
C PRO A 6 19.65 -0.35 7.80
N ASN A 7 20.66 0.49 7.56
CA ASN A 7 20.57 1.93 7.74
C ASN A 7 19.53 2.59 6.82
N VAL A 8 19.31 2.11 5.58
CA VAL A 8 18.36 2.76 4.66
C VAL A 8 16.92 2.60 5.13
N PHE A 9 16.51 1.38 5.52
CA PHE A 9 15.18 1.14 6.06
C PHE A 9 14.98 1.85 7.41
N SER A 10 16.01 1.89 8.26
CA SER A 10 15.97 2.63 9.53
C SER A 10 15.81 4.15 9.33
N ILE A 11 16.54 4.73 8.36
CA ILE A 11 16.41 6.14 8.00
C ILE A 11 15.03 6.42 7.42
N LEU A 12 14.52 5.57 6.52
CA LEU A 12 13.17 5.72 5.96
C LEU A 12 12.10 5.64 7.05
N LEU A 13 12.21 4.67 7.96
CA LEU A 13 11.30 4.51 9.09
C LEU A 13 11.28 5.76 9.97
N SER A 14 12.46 6.24 10.37
CA SER A 14 12.60 7.46 11.17
C SER A 14 12.05 8.67 10.43
N SER A 15 12.24 8.72 9.10
CA SER A 15 11.78 9.83 8.28
C SER A 15 10.26 9.93 8.24
N VAL A 16 9.59 8.80 8.06
CA VAL A 16 8.12 8.80 7.99
C VAL A 16 7.45 8.95 9.35
N ASP A 17 8.14 8.60 10.44
CA ASP A 17 7.63 8.74 11.80
C ASP A 17 7.73 10.18 12.32
N VAL A 18 8.91 10.81 12.16
CA VAL A 18 9.17 12.17 12.63
C VAL A 18 8.44 13.22 11.80
N TRP A 19 8.42 13.07 10.46
CA TRP A 19 7.90 14.07 9.53
C TRP A 19 6.55 13.67 8.91
N ALA A 20 5.69 12.95 9.65
CA ALA A 20 4.40 12.46 9.15
C ALA A 20 3.43 13.58 8.69
N ASP A 21 3.63 14.81 9.14
CA ASP A 21 2.91 16.01 8.73
C ASP A 21 3.54 16.72 7.52
N CYS A 22 4.82 16.48 7.24
CA CYS A 22 5.54 17.08 6.12
C CYS A 22 5.47 16.19 4.87
N THR A 23 4.57 16.54 3.95
CA THR A 23 4.42 15.81 2.68
C THR A 23 5.67 15.85 1.80
N ASP A 24 6.45 16.92 1.88
CA ASP A 24 7.65 17.10 1.05
C ASP A 24 8.77 16.11 1.41
N VAL A 25 8.79 15.60 2.63
CA VAL A 25 9.73 14.56 3.10
C VAL A 25 9.15 13.17 2.92
N THR A 26 7.89 12.98 3.28
CA THR A 26 7.24 11.65 3.26
C THR A 26 6.95 11.15 1.85
N SER A 27 6.58 12.02 0.91
CA SER A 27 6.31 11.64 -0.47
C SER A 27 7.53 11.04 -1.19
N PRO A 28 8.73 11.66 -1.18
CA PRO A 28 9.92 11.04 -1.76
C PRO A 28 10.38 9.79 -1.00
N ALA A 29 10.21 9.74 0.33
CA ALA A 29 10.54 8.55 1.12
C ALA A 29 9.68 7.34 0.70
N LEU A 30 8.37 7.52 0.53
CA LEU A 30 7.46 6.47 0.05
C LEU A 30 7.74 6.06 -1.39
N LYS A 31 8.10 7.00 -2.27
CA LYS A 31 8.50 6.68 -3.64
C LYS A 31 9.80 5.87 -3.68
N LEU A 32 10.79 6.24 -2.87
CA LEU A 32 12.02 5.48 -2.73
C LEU A 32 11.71 4.06 -2.21
N LEU A 33 10.82 3.93 -1.23
CA LEU A 33 10.37 2.63 -0.74
C LEU A 33 9.73 1.78 -1.86
N ALA A 34 8.90 2.38 -2.72
CA ALA A 34 8.31 1.69 -3.87
C ALA A 34 9.38 1.18 -4.84
N GLU A 35 10.37 2.02 -5.18
CA GLU A 35 11.49 1.64 -6.05
C GLU A 35 12.34 0.52 -5.46
N LEU A 36 12.57 0.53 -4.14
CA LEU A 36 13.30 -0.54 -3.44
C LEU A 36 12.56 -1.88 -3.48
N CYS A 37 11.23 -1.86 -3.53
CA CYS A 37 10.38 -3.05 -3.67
C CYS A 37 10.23 -3.49 -5.13
N GLN A 38 10.61 -2.66 -6.10
CA GLN A 38 10.30 -2.90 -7.50
C GLN A 38 11.18 -4.00 -8.08
N ASN A 39 10.55 -5.14 -8.40
CA ASN A 39 11.22 -6.27 -9.04
C ASN A 39 11.34 -6.12 -10.57
N ARG A 40 11.67 -4.92 -11.06
CA ARG A 40 11.87 -4.69 -12.50
C ARG A 40 13.15 -5.41 -12.95
N GLN A 41 13.10 -6.16 -14.05
CA GLN A 41 14.23 -6.94 -14.59
C GLN A 41 14.75 -8.05 -13.65
N GLN A 42 13.90 -8.61 -12.77
CA GLN A 42 14.31 -9.64 -11.81
C GLN A 42 15.42 -9.18 -10.84
N ARG A 43 15.45 -7.88 -10.49
CA ARG A 43 16.41 -7.32 -9.51
C ARG A 43 16.28 -7.93 -8.11
N LEU A 44 15.10 -8.45 -7.78
CA LEU A 44 14.80 -9.18 -6.55
C LEU A 44 14.68 -10.67 -6.86
N GLN A 45 15.80 -11.28 -7.24
CA GLN A 45 15.96 -12.74 -7.20
C GLN A 45 16.49 -13.11 -5.82
N PHE A 46 15.58 -13.62 -4.98
CA PHE A 46 15.97 -14.28 -3.75
C PHE A 46 16.05 -15.78 -4.02
N GLU A 47 17.08 -16.44 -3.50
CA GLU A 47 17.08 -17.90 -3.49
C GLU A 47 15.87 -18.38 -2.69
N MET A 48 15.18 -19.41 -3.20
CA MET A 48 13.95 -19.97 -2.61
C MET A 48 14.13 -20.42 -1.15
N SER A 49 15.37 -20.71 -0.75
CA SER A 49 15.81 -21.08 0.60
C SER A 49 16.07 -19.89 1.54
N SER A 50 16.09 -18.67 1.02
CA SER A 50 16.48 -17.48 1.79
C SER A 50 15.26 -16.78 2.40
N CYS A 51 15.33 -16.46 3.70
CA CYS A 51 14.31 -15.65 4.39
C CYS A 51 14.32 -14.16 3.97
N SER A 52 15.19 -13.79 3.03
CA SER A 52 15.47 -12.40 2.62
C SER A 52 14.23 -11.67 2.08
N ALA A 53 13.38 -12.36 1.33
CA ALA A 53 12.14 -11.79 0.80
C ALA A 53 11.15 -11.44 1.90
N VAL A 54 11.00 -12.32 2.89
CA VAL A 54 10.14 -12.13 4.06
C VAL A 54 10.64 -10.97 4.90
N LEU A 55 11.96 -10.89 5.14
CA LEU A 55 12.57 -9.78 5.87
C LEU A 55 12.40 -8.44 5.16
N LEU A 56 12.58 -8.40 3.83
CA LEU A 56 12.33 -7.19 3.04
C LEU A 56 10.87 -6.73 3.19
N PHE A 57 9.91 -7.64 3.00
CA PHE A 57 8.51 -7.31 3.14
C PHE A 57 8.16 -6.86 4.55
N ARG A 58 8.75 -7.48 5.58
CA ARG A 58 8.57 -7.07 6.98
C ARG A 58 9.03 -5.63 7.23
N GLU A 59 10.19 -5.23 6.71
CA GLU A 59 10.67 -3.84 6.83
C GLU A 59 9.77 -2.85 6.09
N VAL A 60 9.33 -3.21 4.88
CA VAL A 60 8.41 -2.39 4.07
C VAL A 60 7.07 -2.22 4.79
N SER A 61 6.49 -3.34 5.26
CA SER A 61 5.29 -3.39 6.07
C SER A 61 5.39 -2.48 7.29
N LYS A 62 6.50 -2.57 8.03
CA LYS A 62 6.75 -1.76 9.22
C LYS A 62 6.73 -0.26 8.91
N ILE A 63 7.41 0.17 7.84
CA ILE A 63 7.45 1.58 7.42
C ILE A 63 6.05 2.08 7.03
N ILE A 64 5.32 1.30 6.22
CA ILE A 64 3.97 1.64 5.78
C ILE A 64 3.00 1.73 6.96
N CYS A 65 2.99 0.75 7.86
CA CYS A 65 2.12 0.73 9.04
C CYS A 65 2.42 1.87 10.01
N THR A 66 3.70 2.18 10.22
CA THR A 66 4.13 3.30 11.07
C THR A 66 3.63 4.62 10.49
N TYR A 67 3.93 4.89 9.22
CA TYR A 67 3.49 6.12 8.56
C TYR A 67 1.97 6.25 8.51
N GLY A 68 1.27 5.20 8.08
CA GLY A 68 -0.18 5.22 7.94
C GLY A 68 -0.89 5.45 9.27
N THR A 69 -0.45 4.79 10.33
CA THR A 69 -1.01 4.96 11.67
C THR A 69 -0.74 6.36 12.22
N ARG A 70 0.48 6.88 12.02
CA ARG A 70 0.84 8.24 12.41
C ARG A 70 0.03 9.27 11.63
N MET A 71 -0.10 9.11 10.32
CA MET A 71 -0.90 9.98 9.46
C MET A 71 -2.38 10.01 9.88
N LEU A 72 -2.97 8.84 10.18
CA LEU A 72 -4.36 8.74 10.64
C LEU A 72 -4.58 9.35 12.04
N SER A 73 -3.54 9.40 12.87
CA SER A 73 -3.58 10.03 14.21
C SER A 73 -3.49 11.55 14.18
N LEU A 74 -3.05 12.14 13.07
CA LEU A 74 -2.93 13.59 12.94
C LEU A 74 -4.32 14.26 12.84
N PRO A 75 -4.44 15.55 13.19
CA PRO A 75 -5.71 16.27 13.09
C PRO A 75 -6.30 16.20 11.69
N LYS A 76 -7.64 16.14 11.63
CA LYS A 76 -8.37 16.19 10.35
C LYS A 76 -8.04 17.47 9.62
N VAL A 77 -7.78 17.31 8.34
CA VAL A 77 -7.36 18.39 7.44
C VAL A 77 -8.58 18.90 6.69
N SER A 78 -8.64 20.21 6.41
CA SER A 78 -9.70 20.79 5.57
C SER A 78 -9.77 20.09 4.20
N PRO A 79 -10.96 19.81 3.65
CA PRO A 79 -11.11 19.12 2.36
C PRO A 79 -10.31 19.77 1.23
N GLU A 80 -10.17 21.10 1.24
CA GLU A 80 -9.44 21.86 0.21
C GLU A 80 -7.95 21.51 0.13
N ILE A 81 -7.31 21.17 1.27
CA ILE A 81 -5.89 20.84 1.33
C ILE A 81 -5.63 19.35 1.61
N ALA A 82 -6.70 18.57 1.84
CA ALA A 82 -6.66 17.15 2.17
C ALA A 82 -5.95 16.34 1.07
N TYR A 83 -6.16 16.67 -0.20
CA TYR A 83 -5.46 15.99 -1.30
C TYR A 83 -3.94 16.14 -1.20
N LYS A 84 -3.47 17.39 -1.03
CA LYS A 84 -2.05 17.71 -1.01
C LYS A 84 -1.36 17.12 0.23
N GLN A 85 -2.00 17.16 1.39
CA GLN A 85 -1.39 16.75 2.66
C GLN A 85 -1.60 15.27 3.04
N ARG A 86 -2.66 14.63 2.51
CA ARG A 86 -3.04 13.25 2.88
C ARG A 86 -3.17 12.35 1.67
N TYR A 87 -4.14 12.61 0.79
CA TYR A 87 -4.55 11.63 -0.21
C TYR A 87 -3.43 11.28 -1.20
N LYS A 88 -2.59 12.26 -1.57
CA LYS A 88 -1.41 12.01 -2.42
C LYS A 88 -0.46 10.99 -1.80
N ASN A 89 -0.23 11.06 -0.48
CA ASN A 89 0.62 10.11 0.23
C ASN A 89 -0.07 8.76 0.44
N ILE A 90 -1.39 8.73 0.64
CA ILE A 90 -2.17 7.48 0.64
C ILE A 90 -2.03 6.76 -0.70
N GLY A 91 -2.16 7.48 -1.82
CA GLY A 91 -1.91 6.92 -3.15
C GLY A 91 -0.49 6.39 -3.32
N ALA A 92 0.51 7.08 -2.76
CA ALA A 92 1.89 6.58 -2.74
C ALA A 92 2.03 5.28 -1.93
N MET A 93 1.38 5.16 -0.77
CA MET A 93 1.34 3.92 0.01
C MET A 93 0.70 2.78 -0.78
N PHE A 94 -0.44 3.01 -1.44
CA PHE A 94 -1.06 2.02 -2.32
C PHE A 94 -0.11 1.58 -3.44
N SER A 95 0.65 2.51 -4.03
CA SER A 95 1.66 2.17 -5.03
C SER A 95 2.76 1.27 -4.46
N VAL A 96 3.28 1.55 -3.26
CA VAL A 96 4.27 0.67 -2.60
C VAL A 96 3.68 -0.72 -2.39
N LEU A 97 2.45 -0.82 -1.86
CA LEU A 97 1.76 -2.09 -1.63
C LEU A 97 1.55 -2.87 -2.93
N LYS A 98 1.12 -2.20 -3.99
CA LYS A 98 0.93 -2.82 -5.31
C LYS A 98 2.23 -3.46 -5.79
N VAL A 99 3.35 -2.73 -5.69
CA VAL A 99 4.65 -3.21 -6.14
C VAL A 99 5.19 -4.32 -5.22
N ALA A 100 4.98 -4.22 -3.91
CA ALA A 100 5.43 -5.22 -2.95
C ALA A 100 4.68 -6.54 -3.13
N LEU A 101 3.35 -6.51 -3.23
CA LEU A 101 2.51 -7.69 -3.40
C LEU A 101 2.67 -8.30 -4.81
N GLY A 102 2.74 -7.46 -5.85
CA GLY A 102 2.90 -7.89 -7.24
C GLY A 102 4.31 -8.27 -7.65
N GLY A 103 5.31 -8.15 -6.76
CA GLY A 103 6.71 -8.41 -7.09
C GLY A 103 7.05 -9.89 -7.26
N SER A 104 6.11 -10.80 -6.95
CA SER A 104 6.24 -12.27 -7.01
C SER A 104 7.45 -12.84 -6.28
N TYR A 105 8.04 -12.08 -5.35
CA TYR A 105 9.21 -12.50 -4.57
C TYR A 105 8.84 -12.94 -3.16
N ILE A 106 7.60 -12.70 -2.71
CA ILE A 106 7.13 -12.99 -1.36
C ILE A 106 6.41 -14.34 -1.35
N PRO A 107 6.94 -15.37 -0.67
CA PRO A 107 6.20 -16.61 -0.48
C PRO A 107 5.14 -16.43 0.63
N PHE A 108 3.95 -15.95 0.27
CA PHE A 108 2.87 -15.66 1.24
C PHE A 108 2.49 -16.85 2.13
N GLY A 109 2.55 -18.08 1.60
CA GLY A 109 2.30 -19.30 2.39
C GLY A 109 3.32 -19.49 3.52
N ILE A 110 4.58 -19.20 3.25
CA ILE A 110 5.67 -19.29 4.24
C ILE A 110 5.51 -18.20 5.32
N LEU A 111 5.06 -17.02 4.93
CA LEU A 111 4.83 -15.89 5.84
C LEU A 111 3.73 -16.22 6.88
N ARG A 112 2.66 -16.90 6.44
CA ARG A 112 1.61 -17.42 7.34
C ARG A 112 2.12 -18.56 8.24
N LEU A 113 2.95 -19.45 7.72
CA LEU A 113 3.51 -20.57 8.49
C LEU A 113 4.46 -20.11 9.61
N TYR A 114 5.19 -19.01 9.39
CA TYR A 114 6.03 -18.39 10.43
C TYR A 114 5.23 -17.53 11.43
N GLY A 115 3.91 -17.41 11.26
CA GLY A 115 3.06 -16.62 12.16
C GLY A 115 3.35 -15.12 12.12
N ASP A 116 3.90 -14.61 11.02
CA ASP A 116 4.22 -13.18 10.90
C ASP A 116 2.96 -12.37 10.59
N SER A 117 2.60 -11.42 11.47
CA SER A 117 1.41 -10.57 11.31
C SER A 117 1.57 -9.48 10.26
N CYS A 118 2.79 -9.27 9.73
CA CYS A 118 3.11 -8.11 8.90
C CYS A 118 2.18 -7.94 7.68
N LEU A 119 1.81 -9.04 7.02
CA LEU A 119 0.85 -8.98 5.91
C LEU A 119 -0.54 -8.55 6.39
N GLN A 120 -1.02 -9.12 7.50
CA GLN A 120 -2.34 -8.79 8.04
C GLN A 120 -2.38 -7.33 8.50
N ASP A 121 -1.35 -6.84 9.19
CA ASP A 121 -1.23 -5.46 9.66
C ASP A 121 -1.33 -4.46 8.50
N VAL A 122 -0.66 -4.78 7.38
CA VAL A 122 -0.68 -3.97 6.16
C VAL A 122 -2.06 -3.99 5.49
N LEU A 123 -2.70 -5.15 5.42
CA LEU A 123 -4.03 -5.27 4.83
C LEU A 123 -5.09 -4.54 5.67
N ASP A 124 -5.01 -4.63 6.99
CA ASP A 124 -5.87 -3.87 7.90
C ASP A 124 -5.65 -2.36 7.76
N LEU A 125 -4.40 -1.93 7.60
CA LEU A 125 -4.10 -0.53 7.31
C LEU A 125 -4.65 -0.10 5.94
N PHE A 126 -4.51 -0.93 4.91
CA PHE A 126 -5.05 -0.65 3.58
C PHE A 126 -6.55 -0.34 3.65
N ILE A 127 -7.32 -1.12 4.41
CA ILE A 127 -8.74 -0.85 4.66
C ILE A 127 -8.95 0.50 5.35
N LYS A 128 -8.20 0.79 6.42
CA LYS A 128 -8.32 2.07 7.16
C LYS A 128 -8.06 3.26 6.24
N LEU A 129 -7.05 3.18 5.38
CA LEU A 129 -6.71 4.23 4.41
C LEU A 129 -7.77 4.39 3.33
N PHE A 130 -8.32 3.28 2.82
CA PHE A 130 -9.44 3.31 1.88
C PHE A 130 -10.65 4.03 2.48
N THR A 131 -11.01 3.69 3.73
CA THR A 131 -12.15 4.31 4.43
C THR A 131 -11.89 5.76 4.88
N TYR A 132 -10.64 6.21 4.88
CA TYR A 132 -10.28 7.59 5.27
C TYR A 132 -10.63 8.60 4.18
N ILE A 133 -10.54 8.20 2.90
CA ILE A 133 -10.87 9.05 1.76
C ILE A 133 -12.38 8.96 1.53
N SER A 134 -13.05 10.10 1.35
CA SER A 134 -14.49 10.11 1.02
C SER A 134 -14.76 9.47 -0.35
N GLU A 135 -15.92 8.86 -0.56
CA GLU A 135 -16.25 8.21 -1.85
C GLU A 135 -16.17 9.19 -3.03
N ASP A 136 -16.57 10.45 -2.82
CA ASP A 136 -16.58 11.51 -3.84
C ASP A 136 -15.17 12.00 -4.17
N ASP A 137 -14.31 12.17 -3.16
CA ASP A 137 -12.91 12.53 -3.35
C ASP A 137 -12.14 11.41 -4.06
N PHE A 138 -12.41 10.15 -3.70
CA PHE A 138 -11.71 9.01 -4.28
C PHE A 138 -11.95 8.91 -5.79
N GLN A 139 -13.17 9.19 -6.26
CA GLN A 139 -13.51 9.27 -7.69
C GLN A 139 -12.83 10.43 -8.41
N SER A 140 -12.57 11.53 -7.70
CA SER A 140 -11.94 12.73 -8.26
C SER A 140 -10.43 12.57 -8.49
N TYR A 141 -9.80 11.51 -7.97
CA TYR A 141 -8.35 11.29 -8.03
C TYR A 141 -7.96 9.96 -8.71
N PRO A 142 -7.97 9.89 -10.06
CA PRO A 142 -7.79 8.64 -10.81
C PRO A 142 -6.44 7.94 -10.59
N LYS A 143 -5.39 8.67 -10.19
CA LYS A 143 -4.09 8.04 -9.87
C LYS A 143 -4.12 7.22 -8.57
N ILE A 144 -4.90 7.68 -7.59
CA ILE A 144 -5.11 6.97 -6.34
C ILE A 144 -5.97 5.74 -6.61
N ALA A 145 -7.03 5.92 -7.41
CA ALA A 145 -7.90 4.85 -7.91
C ALA A 145 -7.12 3.68 -8.53
N GLN A 146 -6.27 3.97 -9.52
CA GLN A 146 -5.47 2.97 -10.21
C GLN A 146 -4.51 2.24 -9.28
N SER A 147 -3.95 2.94 -8.30
CA SER A 147 -3.06 2.34 -7.31
C SER A 147 -3.83 1.41 -6.38
N PHE A 148 -5.02 1.83 -5.94
CA PHE A 148 -5.93 1.01 -5.13
C PHE A 148 -6.40 -0.24 -5.86
N HIS A 149 -6.88 -0.13 -7.09
CA HIS A 149 -7.31 -1.28 -7.90
C HIS A 149 -6.17 -2.29 -8.06
N GLY A 150 -4.97 -1.81 -8.40
CA GLY A 150 -3.82 -2.70 -8.51
C GLY A 150 -3.47 -3.42 -7.21
N VAL A 151 -3.67 -2.81 -6.03
CA VAL A 151 -3.53 -3.53 -4.75
C VAL A 151 -4.64 -4.56 -4.59
N LEU A 152 -5.88 -4.18 -4.88
CA LEU A 152 -7.05 -5.04 -4.72
C LEU A 152 -6.97 -6.29 -5.60
N ASP A 153 -6.47 -6.19 -6.82
CA ASP A 153 -6.28 -7.34 -7.72
C ASP A 153 -5.34 -8.38 -7.11
N PHE A 154 -4.21 -7.94 -6.56
CA PHE A 154 -3.26 -8.84 -5.88
C PHE A 154 -3.85 -9.44 -4.60
N ILE A 155 -4.64 -8.67 -3.85
CA ILE A 155 -5.34 -9.20 -2.68
C ILE A 155 -6.38 -10.25 -3.10
N ALA A 156 -7.16 -10.00 -4.15
CA ALA A 156 -8.18 -10.92 -4.64
C ALA A 156 -7.57 -12.21 -5.18
N ALA A 157 -6.43 -12.13 -5.87
CA ALA A 157 -5.72 -13.28 -6.42
C ALA A 157 -5.10 -14.18 -5.35
N ASP A 158 -4.31 -13.62 -4.43
CA ASP A 158 -3.45 -14.41 -3.51
C ASP A 158 -3.97 -14.44 -2.06
N ASN A 159 -4.88 -13.52 -1.70
CA ASN A 159 -5.31 -13.29 -0.33
C ASN A 159 -6.83 -13.16 -0.20
N PHE A 160 -7.59 -13.90 -1.01
CA PHE A 160 -9.06 -13.84 -1.01
C PHE A 160 -9.70 -14.07 0.38
N CYS A 161 -9.08 -14.92 1.22
CA CYS A 161 -9.50 -15.14 2.60
C CYS A 161 -9.49 -13.84 3.43
N PHE A 162 -8.64 -12.86 3.13
CA PHE A 162 -8.70 -11.57 3.80
C PHE A 162 -10.01 -10.83 3.46
N LEU A 163 -10.37 -10.77 2.18
CA LEU A 163 -11.59 -10.09 1.72
C LEU A 163 -12.86 -10.67 2.33
N SER A 164 -12.90 -11.99 2.58
CA SER A 164 -14.06 -12.63 3.23
C SER A 164 -14.25 -12.26 4.70
N HIS A 165 -13.21 -11.75 5.36
CA HIS A 165 -13.27 -11.29 6.77
C HIS A 165 -13.42 -9.77 6.90
N VAL A 166 -13.41 -9.03 5.78
CA VAL A 166 -13.66 -7.59 5.78
C VAL A 166 -15.13 -7.34 6.15
N LYS A 167 -15.37 -6.28 6.93
CA LYS A 167 -16.73 -5.89 7.34
C LYS A 167 -17.63 -5.68 6.11
N PRO A 168 -18.90 -6.13 6.13
CA PRO A 168 -19.80 -6.05 4.97
C PRO A 168 -19.94 -4.64 4.39
N GLU A 169 -19.92 -3.62 5.23
CA GLU A 169 -20.06 -2.22 4.82
C GLU A 169 -18.87 -1.75 3.99
N VAL A 170 -17.65 -2.11 4.41
CA VAL A 170 -16.41 -1.80 3.70
C VAL A 170 -16.35 -2.58 2.39
N PHE A 171 -16.69 -3.87 2.42
CA PHE A 171 -16.72 -4.69 1.21
C PHE A 171 -17.72 -4.13 0.19
N THR A 172 -18.90 -3.70 0.64
CA THR A 172 -19.89 -3.05 -0.22
C THR A 172 -19.37 -1.74 -0.79
N ALA A 173 -18.67 -0.92 0.00
CA ALA A 173 -18.05 0.31 -0.48
C ALA A 173 -16.99 0.03 -1.56
N MET A 174 -16.18 -1.02 -1.39
CA MET A 174 -15.22 -1.47 -2.41
C MET A 174 -15.93 -1.89 -3.70
N LEU A 175 -16.99 -2.70 -3.61
CA LEU A 175 -17.76 -3.13 -4.78
C LEU A 175 -18.40 -1.96 -5.52
N ARG A 176 -19.00 -1.01 -4.78
CA ARG A 176 -19.55 0.23 -5.37
C ARG A 176 -18.46 1.02 -6.07
N TYR A 177 -17.28 1.08 -5.48
CA TYR A 177 -16.14 1.77 -6.05
C TYR A 177 -15.69 1.13 -7.38
N ILE A 178 -15.56 -0.21 -7.41
CA ILE A 178 -15.27 -0.96 -8.63
C ILE A 178 -16.36 -0.76 -9.69
N GLN A 179 -17.63 -0.83 -9.30
CA GLN A 179 -18.76 -0.61 -10.19
C GLN A 179 -18.71 0.79 -10.81
N ARG A 180 -18.46 1.84 -10.02
CA ARG A 180 -18.36 3.21 -10.51
C ARG A 180 -17.13 3.39 -11.41
N GLY A 181 -16.00 2.76 -11.07
CA GLY A 181 -14.80 2.74 -11.92
C GLY A 181 -15.07 2.10 -13.29
N ALA A 182 -15.76 0.95 -13.31
CA ALA A 182 -16.11 0.24 -14.54
C ALA A 182 -17.12 1.00 -15.42
N VAL A 183 -18.03 1.77 -14.82
CA VAL A 183 -19.02 2.59 -15.53
C VAL A 183 -18.42 3.94 -15.98
N SER A 184 -17.28 4.36 -15.42
CA SER A 184 -16.61 5.60 -15.83
C SER A 184 -16.05 5.48 -17.25
N LEU A 185 -16.32 6.48 -18.09
CA LEU A 185 -15.97 6.53 -19.52
C LEU A 185 -14.46 6.67 -19.81
N ASP A 186 -13.58 6.50 -18.82
CA ASP A 186 -12.14 6.68 -18.97
C ASP A 186 -11.48 5.36 -19.45
N PRO A 187 -10.97 5.27 -20.70
CA PRO A 187 -10.41 4.03 -21.25
C PRO A 187 -9.14 3.55 -20.51
N ILE A 188 -8.53 4.40 -19.68
CA ILE A 188 -7.38 4.06 -18.82
C ILE A 188 -7.80 3.27 -17.57
N VAL A 189 -9.05 3.46 -17.10
CA VAL A 189 -9.61 2.72 -15.96
C VAL A 189 -10.15 1.37 -16.43
N VAL A 190 -10.81 1.34 -17.59
CA VAL A 190 -11.38 0.11 -18.18
C VAL A 190 -10.30 -0.88 -18.67
N SER A 191 -9.09 -0.42 -19.02
CA SER A 191 -8.03 -1.29 -19.53
C SER A 191 -7.29 -2.11 -18.45
N ASN A 192 -7.60 -1.90 -17.16
CA ASN A 192 -6.98 -2.62 -16.04
C ASN A 192 -8.01 -3.12 -15.01
N ILE A 193 -9.29 -3.23 -15.38
CA ILE A 193 -10.30 -4.04 -14.67
C ILE A 193 -10.50 -5.30 -15.51
#